data_AF-A0A1I3NKU4-F1
#
_entry.id   AF-A0A1I3NKU4-F1
#
_cell.length_a   1.000
_cell.length_b   1.000
_cell.length_c   1.000
_cell.angle_alpha   90.00
_cell.angle_beta   90.00
_cell.angle_gamma   90.00
#
_symmetry.space_group_name_H-M   'P 1'
#
loop_
_entity.id
_entity.type
_entity.pdbx_description
1 polymer ?
#
loop_
_entity_poly.entity_id
_entity_poly.type
_entity_poly.pdbx_seq_one_letter_code
_entity_poly.pdbx_strand_id
1 'polypeptide(L)' 'MQRALNERILQGVPIGGTSAGLDVLAQFIYSALLNKGMTSSEGLADPFNKCITLDRDLVNLSILQGLIGDAA' A
#
# COMPACT_ATOMS: atom_id res chain seq x y z
N MET A 1 5.89 6.91 -14.36
CA MET A 1 6.74 6.50 -13.23
C MET A 1 6.48 5.04 -12.84
N GLN A 2 5.27 4.68 -12.43
CA GLN A 2 4.89 3.31 -12.00
C GLN A 2 5.30 2.20 -12.97
N ARG A 3 5.08 2.37 -14.28
CA ARG A 3 5.49 1.38 -15.30
C ARG A 3 7.00 1.08 -15.24
N ALA A 4 7.83 2.13 -15.24
CA ALA A 4 9.28 1.97 -15.20
C ALA A 4 9.76 1.32 -13.90
N LEU A 5 9.10 1.59 -12.76
CA LEU A 5 9.40 0.91 -11.49
C LEU A 5 9.11 -0.59 -11.60
N ASN A 6 7.93 -0.95 -12.07
CA ASN A 6 7.54 -2.36 -12.24
C ASN A 6 8.43 -3.10 -13.25
N GLU A 7 8.87 -2.45 -14.32
CA GLU A 7 9.85 -3.01 -15.25
C GLU A 7 11.18 -3.36 -14.56
N ARG A 8 11.67 -2.54 -13.62
CA ARG A 8 12.89 -2.85 -12.86
C ARG A 8 12.71 -4.01 -11.89
N ILE A 9 11.55 -4.10 -11.26
CA ILE A 9 11.22 -5.23 -10.36
C ILE A 9 11.19 -6.53 -11.14
N LEU A 10 10.60 -6.54 -12.34
CA LEU A 10 10.61 -7.70 -13.24
C LEU A 10 12.03 -8.09 -13.69
N GLN A 11 12.96 -7.14 -13.75
CA GLN A 11 14.38 -7.38 -14.01
C GLN A 11 15.14 -7.94 -12.80
N GLY A 12 14.46 -8.18 -11.67
CA GLY A 12 15.05 -8.70 -10.44
C GLY A 12 15.78 -7.65 -9.60
N VAL A 13 15.56 -6.36 -9.87
CA VAL A 13 16.12 -5.29 -9.02
C VAL A 13 15.44 -5.37 -7.65
N PRO A 14 16.20 -5.53 -6.54
CA PRO A 14 15.63 -5.56 -5.21
C PRO A 14 14.88 -4.27 -4.89
N ILE A 15 13.76 -4.42 -4.18
CA ILE A 15 12.96 -3.31 -3.68
C ILE A 15 12.67 -3.51 -2.19
N GLY A 16 12.63 -2.42 -1.45
CA GLY A 16 12.22 -2.38 -0.06
C GLY A 16 11.65 -1.00 0.26
N GLY A 17 11.16 -0.83 1.48
CA GLY A 17 10.60 0.44 1.93
C GLY A 17 10.54 0.53 3.45
N THR A 18 10.49 1.77 3.94
CA THR A 18 10.42 2.10 5.37
C THR A 18 9.15 2.90 5.62
N SER A 19 8.43 2.56 6.70
CA SER A 19 7.15 3.22 7.07
C SER A 19 6.16 3.16 5.90
N ALA A 20 5.67 4.30 5.39
CA ALA A 20 4.80 4.34 4.22
C ALA A 20 5.41 3.64 2.98
N GLY A 21 6.74 3.58 2.87
CA GLY A 21 7.43 2.85 1.81
C GLY A 21 7.22 1.33 1.89
N LEU A 22 7.00 0.77 3.09
CA LEU A 22 6.65 -0.63 3.28
C LEU A 22 5.19 -0.88 2.88
N ASP A 23 4.29 0.02 3.29
CA ASP A 23 2.86 -0.11 3.02
C ASP A 23 2.54 -0.09 1.52
N VAL A 24 3.23 0.75 0.74
CA VAL A 24 3.04 0.82 -0.72
C VAL A 24 3.55 -0.41 -1.49
N LEU A 25 4.22 -1.38 -0.82
CA LEU A 25 4.58 -2.68 -1.41
C LEU A 25 3.44 -3.69 -1.33
N ALA A 26 2.51 -3.51 -0.40
CA ALA A 26 1.32 -4.34 -0.30
C ALA A 26 0.39 -4.10 -1.51
N GLN A 27 -0.48 -5.06 -1.81
CA GLN A 27 -1.41 -4.90 -2.93
C GLN A 27 -2.37 -3.73 -2.72
N PHE A 28 -2.86 -3.56 -1.50
CA PHE A 28 -3.82 -2.51 -1.15
C PHE A 28 -3.14 -1.41 -0.34
N ILE A 29 -3.38 -0.16 -0.75
CA ILE A 29 -2.68 1.02 -0.24
C ILE A 29 -3.68 2.01 0.32
N TYR A 30 -3.47 2.48 1.55
CA TYR A 30 -4.24 3.59 2.09
C TYR A 30 -3.94 4.90 1.33
N SER A 31 -4.92 5.40 0.58
CA SER A 31 -4.78 6.53 -0.36
C SER A 31 -5.20 7.89 0.22
N ALA A 32 -5.85 7.89 1.39
CA ALA A 32 -6.28 9.09 2.13
C ALA A 32 -7.06 10.13 1.29
N LEU A 33 -7.89 9.70 0.33
CA LEU A 33 -8.56 10.60 -0.64
C LEU A 33 -9.53 11.61 0.01
N LEU A 34 -10.00 11.36 1.23
CA LEU A 34 -10.98 12.23 1.91
C LEU A 34 -10.36 13.32 2.81
N ASN A 35 -9.07 13.66 2.62
CA ASN A 35 -8.35 14.71 3.38
C ASN A 35 -8.44 14.58 4.91
N LYS A 36 -8.71 13.38 5.41
CA LYS A 36 -8.69 13.01 6.82
C LYS A 36 -7.76 11.82 6.98
N GLY A 37 -6.64 12.03 7.66
CA GLY A 37 -5.75 10.94 8.07
C GLY A 37 -6.49 9.99 9.02
N MET A 38 -6.06 8.73 9.02
CA MET A 38 -6.61 7.69 9.88
C MET A 38 -5.44 6.91 10.46
N THR A 39 -5.51 6.63 11.76
CA THR A 39 -4.59 5.74 12.45
C THR A 39 -5.02 4.29 12.29
N SER A 40 -4.07 3.36 12.46
CA SER A 40 -4.36 1.92 12.41
C SER A 40 -5.40 1.50 13.44
N SER A 41 -5.38 2.09 14.63
CA SER A 41 -6.38 1.83 15.68
C SER A 41 -7.79 2.27 15.27
N GLU A 42 -7.93 3.42 14.61
CA GLU A 42 -9.22 3.89 14.09
C GLU A 42 -9.73 3.02 12.94
N GLY A 43 -8.85 2.59 12.03
CA GLY A 43 -9.22 1.74 10.90
C GLY A 43 -9.62 0.33 11.33
N LEU A 44 -8.93 -0.26 12.31
CA LEU A 44 -9.26 -1.58 12.83
C LEU A 44 -10.57 -1.58 13.64
N ALA A 45 -10.92 -0.47 14.28
CA ALA A 45 -12.16 -0.35 15.02
C ALA A 45 -13.40 -0.26 14.10
N ASP A 46 -13.26 0.34 12.91
CA ASP A 46 -14.31 0.43 11.90
C ASP A 46 -13.73 0.25 10.48
N PRO A 47 -13.53 -1.01 10.02
CA PRO A 47 -12.95 -1.29 8.71
C PRO A 47 -13.80 -0.84 7.52
N PHE A 48 -15.07 -0.48 7.76
CA PHE A 48 -16.00 0.01 6.74
C PHE A 48 -16.14 1.53 6.76
N ASN A 49 -15.31 2.22 7.53
CA ASN A 49 -15.31 3.67 7.57
C ASN A 49 -15.02 4.24 6.17
N LYS A 50 -15.85 5.17 5.71
CA LYS A 50 -15.67 5.83 4.41
C LYS A 50 -14.32 6.53 4.22
N CYS A 51 -13.62 6.86 5.32
CA CYS A 51 -12.28 7.43 5.27
C CYS A 51 -11.21 6.41 4.88
N ILE A 52 -11.47 5.10 5.03
CA ILE A 52 -10.63 4.02 4.51
C ILE A 52 -10.79 4.00 2.99
N THR A 53 -9.90 4.71 2.33
CA THR A 53 -9.84 4.79 0.87
C THR A 53 -8.64 3.99 0.42
N LEU A 54 -8.88 2.99 -0.42
CA LEU A 54 -7.83 2.09 -0.90
C LEU A 54 -7.56 2.34 -2.38
N ASP A 55 -6.28 2.47 -2.71
CA ASP A 55 -5.77 2.27 -4.07
C ASP A 55 -5.05 0.92 -4.14
N ARG A 56 -4.65 0.49 -5.33
CA ARG A 56 -4.06 -0.83 -5.52
C ARG A 56 -3.01 -0.90 -6.62
N ASP A 57 -2.17 -1.92 -6.52
CA ASP A 57 -1.24 -2.36 -7.56
C ASP A 57 -0.22 -1.28 -7.99
N LEU A 58 0.23 -0.40 -7.07
CA LEU A 58 1.36 0.52 -7.33
C LEU A 58 2.63 -0.28 -7.72
N VAL A 59 2.88 -1.36 -6.99
CA VAL A 59 3.99 -2.29 -7.18
C VAL A 59 3.44 -3.69 -7.37
N ASN A 60 3.91 -4.41 -8.39
CA ASN A 60 3.47 -5.77 -8.68
C ASN A 60 4.43 -6.80 -8.08
N LEU A 61 4.13 -7.24 -6.86
CA LEU A 61 4.86 -8.28 -6.14
C LEU A 61 3.93 -9.45 -5.87
N SER A 62 4.09 -10.54 -6.64
CA SER A 62 3.25 -11.74 -6.54
C SER A 62 3.18 -12.31 -5.12
N ILE A 63 4.27 -12.19 -4.35
CA ILE A 63 4.37 -12.67 -2.96
C ILE A 63 3.56 -11.82 -1.95
N LEU A 64 3.11 -10.62 -2.34
CA LEU A 64 2.33 -9.71 -1.49
C LEU A 64 0.89 -9.51 -1.99
N GLN A 65 0.44 -10.33 -2.94
CA GLN A 65 -0.94 -10.29 -3.43
C GLN A 65 -1.93 -10.68 -2.33
N GLY A 66 -3.05 -9.97 -2.27
CA GLY A 66 -4.11 -10.16 -1.28
C GLY A 66 -3.82 -9.56 0.09
N LEU A 67 -2.67 -8.90 0.28
CA LEU A 67 -2.27 -8.38 1.59
C LEU A 67 -2.59 -6.88 1.75
N ILE A 68 -3.01 -6.53 2.97
CA ILE A 68 -3.05 -5.16 3.49
C ILE A 68 -1.81 -5.00 4.39
N GLY A 69 -1.02 -3.96 4.13
CA GLY A 69 0.13 -3.59 4.95
C GLY A 69 -0.23 -2.51 5.96
N ASP A 70 0.41 -2.56 7.13
CA ASP A 70 0.37 -1.51 8.14
C ASP A 70 1.76 -1.42 8.79
N ALA A 71 2.39 -0.25 8.72
CA ALA A 71 3.73 0.03 9.22
C ALA A 71 3.72 0.97 10.45
N ALA A 72 2.76 0.74 11.35
CA ALA A 72 2.60 1.42 12.65
C ALA A 72 3.77 1.18 13.62
#